data_AF-A0A1G3R0P0-F1
#
_entry.id   AF-A0A1G3R0P0-F1
#
_cell.length_a   1.000
_cell.length_b   1.000
_cell.length_c   1.000
_cell.angle_alpha   90.00
_cell.angle_beta   90.00
_cell.angle_gamma   90.00
#
_symmetry.space_group_name_H-M   'P 1'
#
loop_
_entity.id
_entity.type
_entity.pdbx_description
1 polymer ?
#
loop_
_entity_poly.entity_id
_entity_poly.type
_entity_poly.pdbx_seq_one_letter_code
_entity_poly.pdbx_strand_id
1 'polypeptide(L)'
;MCIGFYFVASGAYTVIGKPLPMMGAPALHKYLTEEIEAETGGKWVFEQDPVEAAHKMLRHIDRKRKALKLKPMMYPQPFAPEE
;
A
#
# COMPACT_ATOMS: atom_id res chain seq x y z
N MET A 1 -12.36 10.15 -3.73
CA MET A 1 -11.04 10.81 -3.68
C MET A 1 -10.66 11.18 -2.23
N CYS A 2 -11.48 11.95 -1.51
CA CYS A 2 -11.17 12.40 -0.14
C CYS A 2 -10.96 11.27 0.87
N ILE A 3 -11.71 10.17 0.76
CA ILE A 3 -11.57 9.02 1.66
C ILE A 3 -10.15 8.44 1.60
N GLY A 4 -9.63 8.18 0.39
CA GLY A 4 -8.29 7.62 0.26
C GLY A 4 -7.19 8.58 0.71
N PHE A 5 -7.37 9.89 0.49
CA PHE A 5 -6.44 10.89 1.04
C PHE A 5 -6.45 10.91 2.57
N TYR A 6 -7.63 10.80 3.20
CA TYR A 6 -7.73 10.68 4.65
C TYR A 6 -7.01 9.42 5.17
N PHE A 7 -7.17 8.28 4.49
CA PHE A 7 -6.47 7.04 4.85
C PHE A 7 -4.95 7.17 4.73
N VAL A 8 -4.44 7.70 3.61
CA VAL A 8 -3.00 7.90 3.40
C VAL A 8 -2.43 8.90 4.40
N ALA A 9 -3.15 9.98 4.70
CA ALA A 9 -2.75 10.94 5.73
C ALA A 9 -2.76 10.33 7.14
N SER A 10 -3.66 9.36 7.39
CA SER A 10 -3.72 8.60 8.66
C SER A 10 -2.69 7.47 8.74
N GLY A 11 -1.79 7.34 7.75
CA GLY A 11 -0.73 6.33 7.74
C GLY A 11 -1.13 4.97 7.16
N ALA A 12 -2.30 4.87 6.53
CA ALA A 12 -2.75 3.64 5.90
C ALA A 12 -2.23 3.49 4.46
N TYR A 13 -1.75 2.30 4.13
CA TYR A 13 -1.40 1.90 2.77
C TYR A 13 -2.67 1.72 1.93
N THR A 14 -2.83 2.51 0.88
CA THR A 14 -4.08 2.59 0.11
C THR A 14 -3.85 2.21 -1.34
N VAL A 15 -4.51 1.14 -1.79
CA VAL A 15 -4.44 0.66 -3.18
C VAL A 15 -5.70 1.10 -3.94
N ILE A 16 -5.52 1.58 -5.18
CA ILE A 16 -6.63 1.94 -6.05
C ILE A 16 -6.40 1.45 -7.49
N GLY A 17 -7.47 0.93 -8.09
CA GLY A 17 -7.46 0.39 -9.45
C GLY A 17 -7.07 1.40 -10.52
N LYS A 18 -7.76 2.54 -10.51
CA LYS A 18 -7.57 3.60 -11.51
C LYS A 18 -6.66 4.69 -10.95
N PRO A 19 -5.61 5.10 -11.68
CA PRO A 19 -4.77 6.21 -11.23
C PRO A 19 -5.59 7.50 -11.14
N LEU A 20 -5.20 8.34 -10.18
CA LEU A 20 -5.77 9.68 -10.03
C LEU A 20 -5.37 10.56 -11.24
N PRO A 21 -6.14 11.63 -11.56
CA PRO A 21 -5.84 12.56 -12.65
C PRO A 21 -4.66 13.49 -12.31
N MET A 22 -3.48 12.91 -12.12
CA MET A 22 -2.25 13.57 -11.70
C MET A 22 -1.01 13.02 -12.43
N MET A 23 -1.22 12.06 -13.35
CA MET A 23 -0.13 11.46 -14.15
C MET A 23 0.62 12.47 -15.03
N GLY A 24 0.03 13.65 -15.29
CA GLY A 24 0.72 14.76 -15.99
C GLY A 24 1.75 15.51 -15.13
N ALA A 25 1.79 15.27 -13.82
CA ALA A 25 2.71 15.90 -12.88
C ALA A 25 3.61 14.84 -12.22
N PRO A 26 4.79 14.52 -12.80
CA PRO A 26 5.63 13.41 -12.33
C PRO A 26 6.14 13.62 -10.90
N ALA A 27 6.43 14.86 -10.50
CA ALA A 27 6.82 15.18 -9.13
C ALA A 27 5.70 14.84 -8.13
N LEU A 28 4.45 15.19 -8.46
CA LEU A 28 3.29 14.88 -7.62
C LEU A 28 3.02 13.36 -7.57
N HIS A 29 3.20 12.67 -8.69
CA HIS A 29 3.12 11.21 -8.73
C HIS A 29 4.09 10.57 -7.76
N LYS A 30 5.38 10.90 -7.89
CA LYS A 30 6.43 10.38 -7.02
C LYS A 30 6.17 10.70 -5.55
N TYR A 31 5.75 11.93 -5.25
CA TYR A 31 5.45 12.34 -3.88
C TYR A 31 4.40 11.44 -3.25
N LEU A 32 3.28 11.20 -3.96
CA LEU A 32 2.15 10.43 -3.41
C LEU A 32 2.39 8.91 -3.36
N THR A 33 3.29 8.38 -4.19
CA THR A 33 3.59 6.94 -4.22
C THR A 33 4.80 6.53 -3.38
N GLU A 34 5.73 7.44 -3.11
CA GLU A 34 7.00 7.12 -2.46
C GLU A 34 7.30 8.04 -1.27
N GLU A 35 7.32 9.35 -1.49
CA GLU A 35 7.89 10.30 -0.52
C GLU A 35 6.98 10.49 0.70
N ILE A 36 5.66 10.49 0.48
CA ILE A 36 4.65 10.65 1.55
C ILE A 36 4.70 9.51 2.59
N GLU A 37 5.25 8.33 2.25
CA GLU A 37 5.40 7.23 3.22
C GLU A 37 6.32 7.62 4.38
N ALA A 38 7.31 8.49 4.15
CA ALA A 38 8.21 8.97 5.19
C ALA A 38 7.53 9.98 6.14
N GLU A 39 6.54 10.73 5.65
CA GLU A 39 5.84 11.75 6.42
C GLU A 39 4.67 11.18 7.22
N THR A 40 3.83 10.35 6.59
CA THR A 40 2.58 9.86 7.21
C THR A 40 2.63 8.38 7.56
N GLY A 41 3.56 7.62 6.99
CA GLY A 41 3.61 6.16 7.09
C GLY A 41 2.66 5.43 6.11
N GLY A 42 1.81 6.18 5.39
CA GLY A 42 0.87 5.70 4.39
C GLY A 42 1.33 6.11 2.99
N LYS A 43 0.87 5.40 1.97
CA LYS A 43 1.16 5.75 0.56
C LYS A 43 0.09 5.25 -0.38
N TRP A 44 0.08 5.83 -1.58
CA TRP A 44 -0.75 5.37 -2.69
C TRP A 44 -0.05 4.30 -3.50
N VAL A 45 -0.83 3.31 -3.93
CA VAL A 45 -0.45 2.38 -4.98
C VAL A 45 -1.54 2.28 -6.02
N PHE A 46 -1.14 2.46 -7.27
CA PHE A 46 -2.01 2.35 -8.43
C PHE A 46 -1.77 0.99 -9.05
N GLU A 47 -2.75 0.09 -8.96
CA GLU A 47 -2.67 -1.25 -9.54
C GLU A 47 -4.02 -1.63 -10.11
N GLN A 48 -4.07 -1.87 -11.43
CA GLN A 48 -5.31 -2.17 -12.15
C GLN A 48 -5.71 -3.63 -12.02
N ASP A 49 -4.73 -4.55 -11.93
CA ASP A 49 -5.02 -5.97 -11.77
C ASP A 49 -5.43 -6.26 -10.31
N PRO A 50 -6.66 -6.73 -10.06
CA PRO A 50 -7.13 -7.04 -8.71
C PRO A 50 -6.30 -8.13 -8.01
N VAL A 51 -5.70 -9.06 -8.76
CA VAL A 51 -4.87 -10.13 -8.19
C VAL A 51 -3.55 -9.56 -7.68
N GLU A 52 -2.86 -8.78 -8.51
CA GLU A 52 -1.63 -8.09 -8.12
C GLU A 52 -1.87 -7.05 -7.02
N ALA A 53 -3.00 -6.36 -7.03
CA ALA A 53 -3.40 -5.47 -5.95
C ALA A 53 -3.49 -6.22 -4.61
N ALA A 54 -4.13 -7.39 -4.60
CA ALA A 54 -4.23 -8.24 -3.42
C ALA A 54 -2.84 -8.72 -2.95
N HIS A 55 -2.00 -9.17 -3.87
CA HIS A 55 -0.62 -9.57 -3.56
C HIS A 55 0.18 -8.42 -2.93
N LYS A 56 0.08 -7.20 -3.48
CA LYS A 56 0.75 -6.01 -2.92
C LYS A 56 0.24 -5.65 -1.52
N MET A 57 -1.06 -5.82 -1.26
CA MET A 57 -1.62 -5.64 0.09
C MET A 57 -1.07 -6.68 1.08
N LEU A 58 -1.02 -7.96 0.69
CA LEU A 58 -0.49 -9.03 1.53
C LEU A 58 0.99 -8.80 1.86
N ARG A 59 1.83 -8.50 0.85
CA ARG A 59 3.24 -8.17 1.05
C ARG A 59 3.44 -6.99 2.01
N HIS A 60 2.61 -5.95 1.90
CA HIS A 60 2.66 -4.81 2.81
C HIS A 60 2.33 -5.22 4.25
N ILE A 61 1.29 -6.03 4.44
CA ILE A 61 0.89 -6.55 5.75
C ILE A 61 2.03 -7.40 6.33
N ASP A 62 2.57 -8.36 5.59
CA ASP A 62 3.63 -9.25 6.06
C ASP A 62 4.89 -8.48 6.46
N ARG A 63 5.29 -7.48 5.67
CA ARG A 63 6.39 -6.56 6.02
C ARG A 63 6.16 -5.86 7.35
N LYS A 64 4.94 -5.34 7.58
CA LYS A 64 4.58 -4.67 8.85
C LYS A 64 4.53 -5.68 10.00
N ARG A 65 4.01 -6.89 9.79
CA ARG A 65 3.98 -7.97 10.80
C ARG A 65 5.38 -8.39 11.22
N LYS A 66 6.30 -8.53 10.25
CA LYS A 66 7.73 -8.84 10.48
C LYS A 66 8.42 -7.73 11.28
N ALA A 67 8.20 -6.47 10.90
CA ALA A 67 8.74 -5.32 11.64
C ALA A 67 8.26 -5.28 13.09
N LEU A 68 7.02 -5.70 13.34
CA LEU A 68 6.41 -5.78 14.67
C LEU A 68 6.73 -7.08 15.44
N LYS A 69 7.50 -8.01 14.84
CA LYS A 69 7.87 -9.31 15.44
C LYS A 69 6.65 -10.12 15.92
N LEU A 70 5.58 -10.12 15.13
CA LEU A 70 4.34 -10.81 15.49
C LEU A 70 4.48 -12.34 15.40
N LYS A 71 3.65 -13.04 16.17
CA LYS A 71 3.54 -14.50 16.14
C LYS A 71 3.12 -15.01 14.75
N PRO A 72 3.50 -16.26 14.39
CA PRO A 72 3.07 -16.89 13.15
C PRO A 72 1.55 -16.94 13.03
N MET A 73 1.06 -16.94 11.79
CA MET A 73 -0.38 -17.00 11.51
C MET A 73 -0.97 -18.31 12.01
N MET A 74 -2.18 -18.24 12.58
CA MET A 74 -2.91 -19.41 13.08
C MET A 74 -3.44 -20.30 11.95
N TYR A 75 -3.73 -19.71 10.79
CA TYR A 75 -4.25 -20.40 9.60
C TYR A 75 -3.24 -20.34 8.45
N PRO A 76 -3.19 -21.40 7.61
CA PRO A 76 -2.34 -21.40 6.42
C PRO A 76 -2.77 -20.28 5.47
N GLN A 77 -1.79 -19.53 4.97
CA GLN A 77 -2.02 -18.50 3.96
C GLN A 77 -2.04 -19.14 2.57
N PRO A 78 -3.04 -18.86 1.72
CA PRO A 78 -3.08 -19.35 0.33
C PRO A 78 -1.94 -18.79 -0.53
N PHE A 79 -1.49 -17.58 -0.19
CA PHE A 79 -0.36 -16.90 -0.82
C PHE A 79 0.80 -16.85 0.18
N ALA A 80 1.94 -17.42 -0.19
CA ALA A 80 3.09 -17.47 0.69
C ALA A 80 3.70 -16.06 0.86
N PRO A 81 4.10 -15.67 2.09
CA PRO A 81 4.85 -14.44 2.29
C PRO A 81 6.15 -14.47 1.49
N GLU A 82 6.45 -13.42 0.73
CA GLU A 82 7.82 -13.18 0.25
C GLU A 82 8.70 -12.81 1.46
N GLU A 83 9.91 -13.39 1.53
CA GLU A 83 10.82 -13.35 2.68
C GLU A 83 11.19 -11.94 3.19
#